data_AF-A0AAE8MY23-F1
#
_entry.id   AF-A0AAE8MY23-F1
#
_cell.length_a   1.000
_cell.length_b   1.000
_cell.length_c   1.000
_cell.angle_alpha   90.00
_cell.angle_beta   90.00
_cell.angle_gamma   90.00
#
_symmetry.space_group_name_H-M   'P 1'
#
loop_
_entity.id
_entity.type
_entity.pdbx_description
1 polymer ?
#
loop_
_entity_poly.entity_id
_entity_poly.type
_entity_poly.pdbx_seq_one_letter_code
_entity_poly.pdbx_strand_id
1 'polypeptide(L)'
;MINALESEGVAVPSGFATTSHAYWRFVDGNSIRDKIAALVKEWRQDRETLSETGRAIRSLFTRGIWPDDIASAIKAAYREMSAKAGIKDLSVAVRSSATAEDLPEASFAGQQESFLNVSGENAVLDACRRCYASLFTDRAISYRQTQGFDHLMVAFSCGVQ
;
A
#
# COMPACT_ATOMS: atom_id res chain seq x y z
N MET A 1 16.36 -1.35 2.70
CA MET A 1 16.72 -0.29 3.67
C MET A 1 16.95 -0.87 5.08
N ILE A 2 16.01 -1.61 5.67
CA ILE A 2 16.17 -2.24 7.01
C ILE A 2 17.38 -3.18 7.09
N ASN A 3 17.52 -4.12 6.14
CA ASN A 3 18.63 -5.10 6.14
C ASN A 3 20.03 -4.50 5.95
N ALA A 4 20.14 -3.23 5.52
CA ALA A 4 21.44 -2.62 5.18
C ALA A 4 22.07 -1.87 6.36
N LEU A 5 21.30 -1.56 7.41
CA LEU A 5 21.75 -0.75 8.55
C LEU A 5 21.95 -1.57 9.83
N GLU A 6 21.31 -2.74 9.94
CA GLU A 6 21.57 -3.68 11.04
C GLU A 6 23.04 -4.14 11.05
N SER A 7 23.66 -4.31 9.88
CA SER A 7 25.08 -4.69 9.76
C SER A 7 26.05 -3.62 10.26
N GLU A 8 25.60 -2.37 10.40
CA GLU A 8 26.40 -1.23 10.87
C GLU A 8 26.19 -0.94 12.38
N GLY A 9 25.50 -1.83 13.11
CA GLY A 9 25.25 -1.69 14.55
C GLY A 9 24.18 -0.65 14.91
N VAL A 10 23.43 -0.16 13.93
CA VAL A 10 22.30 0.75 14.13
C VAL A 10 21.08 -0.05 14.56
N ALA A 11 20.46 0.31 15.70
CA ALA A 11 19.25 -0.33 16.18
C ALA A 11 18.05 0.02 15.27
N VAL A 12 17.72 -0.87 14.35
CA VAL A 12 16.52 -0.78 13.51
C VAL A 12 15.46 -1.73 14.08
N PRO A 13 14.24 -1.27 14.38
CA PRO A 13 13.18 -2.18 14.80
C PRO A 13 12.91 -3.24 13.73
N SER A 14 12.80 -4.50 14.14
CA SER A 14 12.49 -5.62 13.25
C SER A 14 11.15 -5.40 12.54
N GLY A 15 11.03 -5.85 11.29
CA GLY A 15 9.80 -5.72 10.52
C GLY A 15 9.77 -6.64 9.30
N PHE A 16 8.71 -6.53 8.51
CA PHE A 16 8.62 -7.16 7.19
C PHE A 16 8.05 -6.17 6.17
N ALA A 17 8.20 -6.49 4.88
CA ALA A 17 7.57 -5.72 3.81
C ALA A 17 6.75 -6.64 2.92
N THR A 18 5.57 -6.19 2.50
CA THR A 18 4.84 -6.86 1.42
C THR A 18 5.53 -6.61 0.09
N THR A 19 5.43 -7.53 -0.87
CA THR A 19 6.04 -7.33 -2.19
C THR A 19 5.10 -6.58 -3.14
N SER A 20 5.66 -5.99 -4.20
CA SER A 20 4.87 -5.49 -5.33
C SER A 20 4.02 -6.60 -5.98
N HIS A 21 4.49 -7.84 -5.93
CA HIS A 21 3.72 -9.00 -6.36
C HIS A 21 2.44 -9.18 -5.52
N ALA A 22 2.51 -9.03 -4.20
CA ALA A 22 1.33 -9.10 -3.33
C ALA A 22 0.28 -8.03 -3.68
N TYR A 23 0.73 -6.81 -4.00
CA TYR A 23 -0.17 -5.75 -4.49
C TYR A 23 -0.89 -6.16 -5.79
N TRP A 24 -0.15 -6.66 -6.79
CA TRP A 24 -0.77 -7.09 -8.05
C TRP A 24 -1.71 -8.27 -7.88
N ARG A 25 -1.36 -9.25 -7.03
CA ARG A 25 -2.24 -10.36 -6.68
C ARG A 25 -3.55 -9.88 -6.07
N PHE A 26 -3.50 -8.88 -5.19
CA PHE A 26 -4.70 -8.26 -4.63
C PHE A 26 -5.52 -7.53 -5.70
N VAL A 27 -4.88 -6.71 -6.54
CA VAL A 27 -5.55 -5.95 -7.60
C VAL A 27 -6.24 -6.86 -8.61
N ASP A 28 -5.54 -7.87 -9.10
CA ASP A 28 -6.03 -8.77 -10.13
C ASP A 28 -7.09 -9.72 -9.56
N GLY A 29 -6.90 -10.24 -8.33
CA GLY A 29 -7.87 -11.08 -7.63
C GLY A 29 -9.21 -10.40 -7.32
N ASN A 30 -9.24 -9.07 -7.32
CA ASN A 30 -10.45 -8.26 -7.10
C ASN A 30 -10.98 -7.57 -8.39
N SER A 31 -10.35 -7.85 -9.54
CA SER A 31 -10.65 -7.20 -10.83
C SER A 31 -10.64 -5.67 -10.72
N ILE A 32 -9.69 -5.12 -9.97
CA ILE A 32 -9.58 -3.68 -9.69
C ILE A 32 -8.95 -2.96 -10.90
N ARG A 33 -8.03 -3.62 -11.61
CA ARG A 33 -7.28 -3.04 -12.74
C ARG A 33 -8.19 -2.41 -13.79
N ASP A 34 -9.15 -3.17 -14.31
CA ASP A 34 -10.05 -2.71 -15.36
C ASP A 34 -11.00 -1.61 -14.87
N LYS A 35 -11.43 -1.70 -13.61
CA LYS A 35 -12.29 -0.69 -12.98
C LYS A 35 -11.56 0.65 -12.81
N ILE A 36 -10.28 0.62 -12.43
CA ILE A 36 -9.44 1.82 -12.38
C ILE A 36 -9.33 2.44 -13.78
N ALA A 37 -9.04 1.62 -14.81
CA ALA A 37 -8.92 2.11 -16.18
C ALA A 37 -10.19 2.82 -16.66
N ALA A 38 -11.36 2.22 -16.37
CA ALA A 38 -12.65 2.81 -16.69
C ALA A 38 -12.89 4.14 -15.96
N LEU A 39 -12.67 4.18 -14.63
CA LEU A 39 -12.87 5.40 -13.83
C LEU A 39 -11.95 6.55 -14.26
N VAL A 40 -10.67 6.24 -14.53
CA VAL A 40 -9.71 7.23 -15.05
C VAL A 40 -10.11 7.74 -16.43
N LYS A 41 -10.67 6.87 -17.29
CA LYS A 41 -11.17 7.27 -18.60
C LYS A 41 -12.35 8.22 -18.51
N GLU A 42 -13.32 7.94 -17.64
CA GLU A 42 -14.48 8.83 -17.42
C GLU A 42 -14.04 10.20 -16.89
N TRP A 43 -13.08 10.22 -15.96
CA TRP A 43 -12.46 11.46 -15.47
C TRP A 43 -11.79 12.27 -16.59
N ARG A 44 -10.98 11.61 -17.44
CA ARG A 44 -10.31 12.28 -18.58
C ARG A 44 -11.26 12.80 -19.65
N GLN A 45 -12.52 12.38 -19.62
CA GLN A 45 -13.59 12.84 -20.51
C GLN A 45 -14.50 13.87 -19.83
N ASP A 46 -14.07 14.40 -18.68
CA ASP A 46 -14.79 15.39 -17.88
C ASP A 46 -16.19 14.93 -17.44
N ARG A 47 -16.43 13.61 -17.38
CA ARG A 47 -17.72 13.03 -16.95
C ARG A 47 -17.85 12.87 -15.44
N GLU A 48 -16.72 12.74 -14.76
CA GLU A 48 -16.59 12.59 -13.31
C GLU A 48 -15.51 13.55 -12.81
N THR A 49 -15.67 14.07 -11.59
CA THR A 49 -14.62 14.88 -10.98
C THR A 49 -13.45 14.00 -10.51
N LEU A 50 -12.27 14.62 -10.32
CA LEU A 50 -11.11 13.97 -9.73
C LEU A 50 -11.44 13.38 -8.34
N SER A 51 -12.27 14.07 -7.55
CA SER A 51 -12.62 13.63 -6.20
C SER A 51 -13.56 12.42 -6.20
N GLU A 52 -14.54 12.39 -7.10
CA GLU A 52 -15.43 11.25 -7.31
C GLU A 52 -14.63 10.03 -7.78
N THR A 53 -13.77 10.23 -8.78
CA THR A 53 -12.88 9.19 -9.33
C THR A 53 -11.96 8.61 -8.26
N GLY A 54 -11.26 9.48 -7.51
CA GLY A 54 -10.39 9.05 -6.43
C GLY A 54 -11.13 8.27 -5.35
N ARG A 55 -12.31 8.75 -4.93
CA ARG A 55 -13.15 8.06 -3.93
C ARG A 55 -13.64 6.71 -4.42
N ALA A 56 -14.08 6.63 -5.67
CA ALA A 56 -14.54 5.39 -6.29
C ALA A 56 -13.43 4.35 -6.33
N ILE A 57 -12.23 4.73 -6.77
CA ILE A 57 -11.06 3.84 -6.79
C ILE A 57 -10.69 3.38 -5.39
N ARG A 58 -10.57 4.29 -4.41
CA ARG A 58 -10.24 3.93 -3.02
C ARG A 58 -11.25 2.94 -2.44
N SER A 59 -12.53 3.10 -2.75
CA SER A 59 -13.59 2.18 -2.33
C SER A 59 -13.46 0.77 -2.91
N LEU A 60 -12.84 0.61 -4.08
CA LEU A 60 -12.52 -0.72 -4.63
C LEU A 60 -11.51 -1.44 -3.75
N PHE A 61 -10.46 -0.73 -3.29
CA PHE A 61 -9.47 -1.31 -2.40
C PHE A 61 -10.05 -1.64 -1.04
N THR A 62 -10.80 -0.73 -0.41
CA THR A 62 -11.40 -0.97 0.92
C THR A 62 -12.34 -2.17 0.95
N ARG A 63 -13.06 -2.42 -0.15
CA ARG A 63 -13.98 -3.57 -0.30
C ARG A 63 -13.30 -4.83 -0.83
N GLY A 64 -12.04 -4.74 -1.26
CA GLY A 64 -11.30 -5.86 -1.82
C GLY A 64 -11.01 -6.94 -0.77
N ILE A 65 -11.11 -8.18 -1.21
CA ILE A 65 -10.84 -9.37 -0.39
C ILE A 65 -9.37 -9.75 -0.60
N TRP A 66 -8.66 -10.03 0.49
CA TRP A 66 -7.29 -10.51 0.39
C TRP A 66 -7.26 -11.93 -0.20
N PRO A 67 -6.40 -12.21 -1.19
CA PRO A 67 -6.09 -13.59 -1.57
C PRO A 67 -5.57 -14.38 -0.36
N ASP A 68 -6.02 -15.63 -0.19
CA ASP A 68 -5.75 -16.43 1.01
C ASP A 68 -4.25 -16.66 1.26
N ASP A 69 -3.48 -16.85 0.18
CA ASP A 69 -2.03 -16.99 0.20
C ASP A 69 -1.37 -15.72 0.76
N ILE A 70 -1.77 -14.55 0.27
CA ILE A 70 -1.23 -13.26 0.70
C ILE A 70 -1.64 -12.92 2.13
N ALA A 71 -2.92 -13.13 2.48
CA ALA A 71 -3.42 -12.91 3.83
C ALA A 71 -2.67 -13.78 4.85
N SER A 72 -2.47 -15.06 4.53
CA SER A 72 -1.78 -16.01 5.41
C SER A 72 -0.31 -15.65 5.58
N ALA A 73 0.37 -15.21 4.52
CA ALA A 73 1.77 -14.78 4.59
C ALA A 73 1.94 -13.55 5.49
N ILE A 74 1.09 -12.52 5.35
CA ILE A 74 1.13 -11.32 6.19
C ILE A 74 0.86 -11.67 7.67
N LYS A 75 -0.16 -12.50 7.92
CA LYS A 75 -0.49 -12.96 9.28
C LYS A 75 0.64 -13.76 9.91
N ALA A 76 1.26 -14.66 9.14
CA ALA A 76 2.40 -15.46 9.61
C ALA A 76 3.59 -14.56 9.99
N ALA A 77 3.95 -13.60 9.15
CA ALA A 77 5.03 -12.65 9.43
C ALA A 77 4.75 -11.80 10.68
N TYR A 78 3.51 -11.31 10.84
CA TYR A 78 3.09 -10.56 12.03
C TYR A 78 3.14 -11.39 13.31
N ARG A 79 2.70 -12.66 13.25
CA ARG A 79 2.81 -13.60 14.39
C ARG A 79 4.27 -13.85 14.76
N GLU A 80 5.15 -14.03 13.78
CA GLU A 80 6.58 -14.21 14.01
C GLU A 80 7.19 -12.99 14.70
N MET A 81 6.84 -11.76 14.28
CA MET A 81 7.26 -10.53 14.96
C MET A 81 6.78 -10.48 16.41
N SER A 82 5.49 -10.77 16.63
CA SER A 82 4.89 -10.80 17.98
C SER A 82 5.59 -11.81 18.88
N ALA A 83 5.90 -13.00 18.35
CA ALA A 83 6.60 -14.05 19.07
C ALA A 83 8.05 -13.66 19.42
N LYS A 84 8.79 -13.07 18.46
CA LYS A 84 10.16 -12.57 18.70
C LYS A 84 10.21 -11.48 19.75
N ALA A 85 9.20 -10.61 19.79
CA ALA A 85 9.09 -9.55 20.79
C ALA A 85 8.58 -10.05 22.16
N GLY A 86 8.04 -11.27 22.25
CA GLY A 86 7.39 -11.78 23.46
C GLY A 86 6.11 -11.03 23.85
N ILE A 87 5.51 -10.30 22.91
CA ILE A 87 4.33 -9.46 23.12
C ILE A 87 3.18 -10.02 22.27
N LYS A 88 2.09 -10.41 22.94
CA LYS A 88 0.86 -10.79 22.24
C LYS A 88 0.27 -9.55 21.57
N ASP A 89 -0.14 -9.69 20.31
CA ASP A 89 -0.73 -8.62 19.50
C ASP A 89 0.15 -7.36 19.49
N LEU A 90 1.44 -7.54 19.17
CA LEU A 90 2.43 -6.46 19.10
C LEU A 90 1.90 -5.27 18.29
N SER A 91 2.00 -4.08 18.86
CA SER A 91 1.63 -2.84 18.18
C SER A 91 2.70 -2.47 17.16
N VAL A 92 2.31 -2.31 15.90
CA VAL A 92 3.20 -2.01 14.76
C VAL A 92 2.75 -0.74 14.04
N ALA A 93 3.68 -0.14 13.32
CA ALA A 93 3.43 0.86 12.30
C ALA A 93 3.36 0.21 10.91
N VAL A 94 2.35 0.55 10.13
CA VAL A 94 2.23 0.15 8.72
C VAL A 94 2.50 1.37 7.87
N ARG A 95 3.60 1.33 7.12
CA ARG A 95 4.09 2.42 6.29
C ARG A 95 4.09 2.01 4.83
N SER A 96 3.80 2.99 4.01
CA SER A 96 3.69 2.86 2.58
C SER A 96 5.04 3.09 1.89
N SER A 97 5.33 2.31 0.86
CA SER A 97 6.53 2.43 0.03
C SER A 97 6.15 2.12 -1.42
N ALA A 98 6.13 3.15 -2.26
CA ALA A 98 5.73 3.00 -3.66
C ALA A 98 6.95 2.78 -4.55
N THR A 99 6.85 1.89 -5.54
CA THR A 99 7.98 1.55 -6.43
C THR A 99 8.38 2.67 -7.39
N ALA A 100 7.57 3.72 -7.52
CA ALA A 100 7.86 4.85 -8.41
C ALA A 100 8.79 5.91 -7.79
N GLU A 101 9.24 5.70 -6.55
CA GLU A 101 10.24 6.54 -5.87
C GLU A 101 11.63 6.49 -6.52
N ASP A 102 11.86 5.56 -7.46
CA ASP A 102 13.13 5.39 -8.18
C ASP A 102 13.32 6.34 -9.39
N LEU A 103 12.39 7.27 -9.63
CA LEU A 103 12.57 8.31 -10.65
C LEU A 103 13.26 9.55 -10.05
N PRO A 104 14.34 10.08 -10.66
CA PRO A 104 15.20 11.12 -10.08
C PRO A 104 14.48 12.39 -9.60
N GLU A 105 13.31 12.70 -10.17
CA GLU A 105 12.50 13.89 -9.83
C GLU A 105 11.18 13.53 -9.11
N ALA A 106 10.89 12.26 -8.86
CA ALA A 106 9.63 11.82 -8.29
C ALA A 106 9.69 11.66 -6.77
N SER A 107 9.37 12.72 -6.03
CA SER A 107 9.16 12.64 -4.59
C SER A 107 7.67 12.37 -4.28
N PHE A 108 7.36 11.13 -3.92
CA PHE A 108 6.07 10.76 -3.34
C PHE A 108 6.00 11.08 -1.83
N ALA A 109 7.02 11.77 -1.28
CA ALA A 109 7.12 12.10 0.13
C ALA A 109 5.91 12.91 0.61
N GLY A 110 5.28 12.45 1.69
CA GLY A 110 4.14 13.13 2.33
C GLY A 110 2.81 12.99 1.58
N GLN A 111 2.70 12.08 0.60
CA GLN A 111 1.43 11.79 -0.09
C GLN A 111 0.75 10.49 0.34
N GLN A 112 1.46 9.61 1.04
CA GLN A 112 1.00 8.26 1.36
C GLN A 112 0.72 8.11 2.86
N GLU A 113 -0.29 7.31 3.21
CA GLU A 113 -0.74 7.15 4.59
C GLU A 113 0.21 6.22 5.37
N SER A 114 0.47 6.58 6.63
CA SER A 114 1.12 5.73 7.62
C SER A 114 0.14 5.49 8.76
N PHE A 115 0.00 4.24 9.19
CA PHE A 115 -0.86 3.86 10.31
C PHE A 115 0.01 3.48 11.50
N LEU A 116 -0.21 4.15 12.62
CA LEU A 116 0.52 3.89 13.86
C LEU A 116 -0.37 3.12 14.83
N ASN A 117 0.27 2.41 15.76
CA ASN A 117 -0.39 1.69 16.84
C ASN A 117 -1.40 0.63 16.34
N VAL A 118 -1.06 -0.07 15.25
CA VAL A 118 -1.88 -1.13 14.68
C VAL A 118 -1.60 -2.43 15.42
N SER A 119 -2.61 -3.06 16.00
CA SER A 119 -2.47 -4.28 16.79
C SER A 119 -3.51 -5.32 16.38
N GLY A 120 -3.06 -6.56 16.22
CA GLY A 120 -3.87 -7.70 15.78
C GLY A 120 -3.80 -7.96 14.28
N GLU A 121 -3.80 -9.24 13.92
CA GLU A 121 -3.67 -9.73 12.54
C GLU A 121 -4.62 -9.05 11.54
N ASN A 122 -5.90 -8.92 11.91
CA ASN A 122 -6.91 -8.34 11.02
C ASN A 122 -6.73 -6.82 10.86
N ALA A 123 -6.26 -6.13 11.91
CA ALA A 123 -5.99 -4.69 11.84
C ALA A 123 -4.78 -4.41 10.95
N VAL A 124 -3.75 -5.26 10.99
CA VAL A 124 -2.60 -5.18 10.08
C VAL A 124 -3.03 -5.35 8.62
N LEU A 125 -3.88 -6.35 8.33
CA LEU A 125 -4.43 -6.53 6.98
C LEU A 125 -5.27 -5.34 6.50
N ASP A 126 -6.07 -4.74 7.38
CA ASP A 126 -6.84 -3.54 7.05
C ASP A 126 -5.92 -2.33 6.79
N ALA A 127 -4.92 -2.12 7.64
CA ALA A 127 -3.94 -1.07 7.46
C ALA A 127 -3.18 -1.21 6.14
N CYS A 128 -2.72 -2.43 5.78
CA CYS A 128 -2.10 -2.69 4.48
C CYS A 128 -3.02 -2.36 3.30
N ARG A 129 -4.31 -2.72 3.41
CA ARG A 129 -5.32 -2.43 2.38
C ARG A 129 -5.55 -0.93 2.23
N ARG A 130 -5.62 -0.19 3.33
CA ARG A 130 -5.74 1.27 3.34
C ARG A 130 -4.50 1.94 2.76
N CYS A 131 -3.30 1.39 3.01
CA CYS A 131 -2.09 1.84 2.34
C CYS A 131 -2.19 1.68 0.82
N TYR A 132 -2.67 0.53 0.32
CA TYR A 132 -2.91 0.35 -1.13
C TYR A 132 -3.90 1.37 -1.69
N ALA A 133 -4.99 1.65 -0.97
CA ALA A 133 -5.96 2.67 -1.36
C ALA A 133 -5.33 4.08 -1.43
N SER A 134 -4.36 4.40 -0.55
CA SER A 134 -3.72 5.72 -0.49
C SER A 134 -2.97 6.11 -1.77
N LEU A 135 -2.63 5.14 -2.64
CA LEU A 135 -2.11 5.42 -3.98
C LEU A 135 -3.08 6.27 -4.83
N PHE A 136 -4.38 6.22 -4.54
CA PHE A 136 -5.43 6.85 -5.32
C PHE A 136 -6.10 8.01 -4.56
N THR A 137 -5.35 8.72 -3.72
CA THR A 137 -5.75 10.05 -3.25
C THR A 137 -5.80 11.03 -4.42
N ASP A 138 -6.62 12.06 -4.29
CA ASP A 138 -6.83 13.08 -5.33
C ASP A 138 -5.48 13.74 -5.69
N ARG A 139 -4.63 13.98 -4.67
CA ARG A 139 -3.26 14.48 -4.83
C ARG A 139 -2.38 13.51 -5.62
N ALA A 140 -2.40 12.23 -5.29
CA ALA A 140 -1.57 11.23 -5.96
C ALA A 140 -2.00 10.99 -7.42
N ILE A 141 -3.31 11.01 -7.70
CA ILE A 141 -3.84 10.91 -9.07
C ILE A 141 -3.44 12.16 -9.88
N SER A 142 -3.66 13.36 -9.35
CA SER A 142 -3.29 14.62 -10.02
C SER A 142 -1.78 14.72 -10.29
N TYR A 143 -0.96 14.29 -9.33
CA TYR A 143 0.49 14.24 -9.48
C TYR A 143 0.89 13.31 -10.64
N ARG A 144 0.38 12.08 -10.68
CA ARG A 144 0.67 11.14 -11.78
C ARG A 144 0.24 11.68 -13.13
N GLN A 145 -0.93 12.32 -13.21
CA GLN A 145 -1.41 12.93 -14.45
C GLN A 145 -0.49 14.07 -14.91
N THR A 146 -0.06 14.95 -14.00
CA THR A 146 0.85 16.07 -14.31
C THR A 146 2.22 15.57 -14.79
N GLN A 147 2.71 14.48 -14.21
CA GLN A 147 3.99 13.87 -14.58
C GLN A 147 3.90 12.91 -15.78
N GLY A 148 2.70 12.69 -16.33
CA GLY A 148 2.50 11.76 -17.44
C GLY A 148 2.68 10.27 -17.09
N PHE A 149 2.60 9.91 -15.80
CA PHE A 149 2.67 8.51 -15.38
C PHE A 149 1.33 7.80 -15.59
N ASP A 150 1.39 6.56 -16.09
CA ASP A 150 0.22 5.69 -16.11
C ASP A 150 -0.19 5.31 -14.68
N HIS A 151 -1.47 5.51 -14.36
CA HIS A 151 -2.05 5.16 -13.07
C HIS A 151 -2.01 3.65 -12.79
N LEU A 152 -1.80 2.81 -13.80
CA LEU A 152 -1.66 1.35 -13.70
C LEU A 152 -0.21 0.84 -13.72
N MET A 153 0.79 1.72 -13.78
CA MET A 153 2.21 1.31 -13.80
C MET A 153 2.88 1.34 -12.41
N VAL A 154 2.18 1.82 -11.38
CA VAL A 154 2.73 1.95 -10.03
C VAL A 154 2.30 0.75 -9.19
N ALA A 155 3.29 0.03 -8.65
CA ALA A 155 3.09 -1.02 -7.67
C ALA A 155 3.40 -0.52 -6.27
N PHE A 156 2.94 -1.27 -5.27
CA PHE A 156 3.02 -0.83 -3.87
C PHE A 156 3.60 -1.90 -2.95
N SER A 157 4.34 -1.45 -1.95
CA SER A 157 4.82 -2.23 -0.83
C SER A 157 4.38 -1.58 0.48
N CYS A 158 4.01 -2.39 1.47
CA CYS A 158 3.75 -1.96 2.84
C CYS A 158 4.88 -2.48 3.71
N GLY A 159 5.63 -1.60 4.36
CA GLY A 159 6.52 -1.94 5.47
C GLY A 159 5.74 -2.00 6.78
N VAL A 160 5.90 -3.09 7.53
CA VAL A 160 5.30 -3.31 8.84
C VAL A 160 6.42 -3.40 9.88
N GLN A 161 6.42 -2.49 10.84
CA GLN A 161 7.52 -2.30 11.80
C GLN A 161 7.03 -1.80 13.15
#